data_AF-A0A7C6GIA4-F1
#
_entry.id   AF-A0A7C6GIA4-F1
#
_cell.length_a   1.000
_cell.length_b   1.000
_cell.length_c   1.000
_cell.angle_alpha   90.00
_cell.angle_beta   90.00
_cell.angle_gamma   90.00
#
_symmetry.space_group_name_H-M   'P 1'
#
loop_
_entity.id
_entity.type
_entity.pdbx_description
1 polymer ?
#
loop_
_entity_poly.entity_id
_entity_poly.type
_entity_poly.pdbx_seq_one_letter_code
_entity_poly.pdbx_strand_id
1 'polypeptide(L)'
;YGKHLRVEFNCFDIGLDNEGMLAYVTKMKEIDDFGLAIRNKEIKDYSPIITSFADQKTAMFLYGLWSAQILKNRGVNYGLAPLPYSGDERSKPLSTVEGYVINKYSNNLENAKLFYQYLYRDENQQKLIEAGNKHDLKTGERNPCNISVIESSYIQSDEILTAISEIGKHVEPFPNIPEGPLWYNQNVTSTTLANVFFGDDRGNEVDAKQKLTELANYLRNEVKKMNDDSQTAVKKAPYIIGGIVLGIIIIGGIVFLEIRRRKVKKYQEINNTRETVIGYLLLVPFIAIVTIFYLYPIFHNIHLSLTNYSGTNLVNYCFIGLSNYKTIFTTELNGLLKMTIWTICFAFFVTTISFVFGTLLATVIDKTNEKIAKIYRVIYILPWVIPTVITLLMWQGLLATENGLINQLLGVIGIKNIPWLTKPRMARFSTIMVMIGFSFPYYMVIAFGFLKSLNKDYYEAAHIDGASSVQIFTKITLPLIFRALTPMLIMGFIMQFNQFGVYLLTQGGPASEVIGAPGATDLLVTYVFNTSFNTKRYALAASYSVIIFIFMGLFALITMSISQRKERG
;
A
#
# COMPACT_ATOMS: atom_id res chain seq x y z
N TYR A 1 -10.21 -31.02 -15.12
CA TYR A 1 -8.89 -31.42 -14.59
C TYR A 1 -8.95 -31.40 -13.07
N GLY A 2 -8.45 -32.45 -12.38
CA GLY A 2 -8.48 -32.62 -10.92
C GLY A 2 -9.42 -33.75 -10.44
N LYS A 3 -8.86 -34.79 -9.80
CA LYS A 3 -9.59 -35.94 -9.19
C LYS A 3 -10.42 -35.55 -7.95
N HIS A 4 -10.38 -34.29 -7.55
CA HIS A 4 -10.96 -33.79 -6.31
C HIS A 4 -11.92 -32.62 -6.56
N LEU A 5 -12.91 -32.82 -7.44
CA LEU A 5 -13.98 -31.82 -7.67
C LEU A 5 -14.89 -31.60 -6.44
N ARG A 6 -14.68 -32.34 -5.35
CA ARG A 6 -15.45 -32.27 -4.09
C ARG A 6 -14.63 -32.65 -2.84
N VAL A 7 -13.32 -32.42 -2.80
CA VAL A 7 -12.64 -32.48 -1.50
C VAL A 7 -12.91 -31.15 -0.82
N GLU A 8 -13.53 -31.20 0.36
CA GLU A 8 -13.62 -30.06 1.27
C GLU A 8 -12.22 -29.49 1.44
N PHE A 9 -11.93 -28.42 0.72
CA PHE A 9 -10.61 -27.83 0.80
C PHE A 9 -10.41 -27.32 2.22
N ASN A 10 -9.43 -27.89 2.90
CA ASN A 10 -9.13 -27.50 4.26
C ASN A 10 -8.32 -26.20 4.24
N CYS A 11 -8.97 -25.05 4.46
CA CYS A 11 -8.27 -23.76 4.51
C CYS A 11 -7.23 -23.67 5.65
N PHE A 12 -7.21 -24.62 6.59
CA PHE A 12 -6.18 -24.75 7.62
C PHE A 12 -4.97 -25.61 7.21
N ASP A 13 -5.03 -26.28 6.06
CA ASP A 13 -3.88 -26.97 5.49
C ASP A 13 -3.01 -25.98 4.70
N ILE A 14 -1.98 -25.46 5.36
CA ILE A 14 -1.10 -24.42 4.83
C ILE A 14 0.05 -24.99 4.00
N GLY A 15 0.39 -26.27 4.16
CA GLY A 15 1.46 -26.92 3.40
C GLY A 15 2.90 -26.44 3.69
N LEU A 16 3.12 -25.63 4.73
CA LEU A 16 4.45 -25.08 5.05
C LEU A 16 5.20 -25.84 6.15
N ASP A 17 4.50 -26.54 7.04
CA ASP A 17 5.04 -27.20 8.24
C ASP A 17 5.12 -28.73 8.10
N ASN A 18 5.44 -29.20 6.89
CA ASN A 18 5.66 -30.62 6.59
C ASN A 18 7.13 -30.91 6.20
N GLU A 19 7.49 -32.19 6.21
CA GLU A 19 8.85 -32.63 5.88
C GLU A 19 9.26 -32.31 4.44
N GLY A 20 8.31 -32.31 3.50
CA GLY A 20 8.57 -31.95 2.10
C GLY A 20 9.03 -30.50 1.93
N MET A 21 8.37 -29.56 2.62
CA MET A 21 8.78 -28.15 2.61
C MET A 21 10.15 -27.94 3.25
N LEU A 22 10.45 -28.66 4.34
CA LEU A 22 11.77 -28.60 4.97
C LEU A 22 12.85 -29.17 4.04
N ALA A 23 12.60 -30.31 3.39
CA ALA A 23 13.50 -30.90 2.41
C ALA A 23 13.74 -29.96 1.22
N TYR A 24 12.70 -29.27 0.73
CA TYR A 24 12.82 -28.24 -0.28
C TYR A 24 13.74 -27.09 0.16
N VAL A 25 13.53 -26.54 1.37
CA VAL A 25 14.37 -25.47 1.90
C VAL A 25 15.82 -25.91 2.01
N THR A 26 16.07 -27.09 2.58
CA THR A 26 17.43 -27.65 2.67
C THR A 26 18.07 -27.77 1.30
N LYS A 27 17.33 -28.32 0.32
CA LYS A 27 17.87 -28.51 -1.03
C LYS A 27 18.19 -27.18 -1.72
N MET A 28 17.33 -26.17 -1.54
CA MET A 28 17.57 -24.85 -2.10
C MET A 28 18.77 -24.15 -1.44
N LYS A 29 18.97 -24.33 -0.13
CA LYS A 29 20.19 -23.85 0.55
C LYS A 29 21.45 -24.56 0.02
N GLU A 30 21.41 -25.87 -0.20
CA GLU A 30 22.53 -26.59 -0.82
C GLU A 30 22.86 -26.03 -2.22
N ILE A 31 21.84 -25.82 -3.07
CA ILE A 31 22.02 -25.25 -4.41
C ILE A 31 22.63 -23.84 -4.34
N ASP A 32 22.20 -23.04 -3.35
CA ASP A 32 22.75 -21.72 -3.08
C ASP A 32 24.21 -21.77 -2.62
N ASP A 33 24.57 -22.71 -1.75
CA ASP A 33 25.96 -22.93 -1.30
C ASP A 33 26.89 -23.32 -2.46
N PHE A 34 26.37 -24.00 -3.50
CA PHE A 34 27.09 -24.27 -4.74
C PHE A 34 27.17 -23.08 -5.70
N GLY A 35 26.58 -21.93 -5.36
CA GLY A 35 26.53 -20.74 -6.22
C GLY A 35 25.65 -20.92 -7.46
N LEU A 36 24.73 -21.89 -7.43
CA LEU A 36 23.84 -22.22 -8.55
C LEU A 36 22.48 -21.51 -8.47
N ALA A 37 22.23 -20.76 -7.40
CA ALA A 37 21.03 -19.92 -7.23
C ALA A 37 21.37 -18.43 -7.34
N ILE A 38 20.46 -17.66 -7.93
CA ILE A 38 20.54 -16.19 -7.92
C ILE A 38 20.06 -15.69 -6.57
N ARG A 39 20.97 -15.11 -5.78
CA ARG A 39 20.62 -14.42 -4.53
C ARG A 39 20.11 -13.03 -4.84
N ASN A 40 18.87 -12.74 -4.43
CA ASN A 40 18.43 -11.36 -4.27
C ASN A 40 17.32 -11.28 -3.20
N LYS A 41 17.65 -10.70 -2.05
CA LYS A 41 16.72 -10.55 -0.91
C LYS A 41 15.64 -9.48 -1.15
N GLU A 42 15.81 -8.63 -2.16
CA GLU A 42 15.04 -7.39 -2.32
C GLU A 42 14.05 -7.41 -3.48
N ILE A 43 14.27 -8.31 -4.43
CA ILE A 43 13.39 -8.50 -5.57
C ILE A 43 12.09 -9.16 -5.10
N LYS A 44 11.03 -8.36 -5.06
CA LYS A 44 9.65 -8.81 -4.82
C LYS A 44 8.88 -9.13 -6.11
N ASP A 45 9.44 -8.77 -7.27
CA ASP A 45 8.84 -8.95 -8.60
C ASP A 45 9.58 -10.03 -9.40
N TYR A 46 8.89 -10.77 -10.24
CA TYR A 46 9.45 -11.83 -11.07
C TYR A 46 10.14 -11.31 -12.34
N SER A 47 9.87 -10.07 -12.76
CA SER A 47 10.43 -9.45 -13.98
C SER A 47 11.96 -9.52 -14.11
N PRO A 48 12.77 -9.33 -13.05
CA PRO A 48 14.22 -9.45 -13.13
C PRO A 48 14.70 -10.89 -13.40
N ILE A 49 13.96 -11.90 -12.94
CA ILE A 49 14.28 -13.33 -13.18
C ILE A 49 14.10 -13.63 -14.67
N ILE A 50 12.99 -13.17 -15.25
CA ILE A 50 12.70 -13.33 -16.68
C ILE A 50 13.74 -12.59 -17.53
N THR A 51 14.13 -11.39 -17.10
CA THR A 51 15.18 -10.61 -17.80
C THR A 51 16.53 -11.32 -17.73
N SER A 52 16.90 -11.88 -16.57
CA SER A 52 18.16 -12.62 -16.41
C SER A 52 18.20 -13.90 -17.25
N PHE A 53 17.08 -14.61 -17.37
CA PHE A 53 16.95 -15.74 -18.29
C PHE A 53 17.05 -15.28 -19.76
N ALA A 54 16.38 -14.18 -20.11
CA ALA A 54 16.43 -13.63 -21.46
C ALA A 54 17.84 -13.12 -21.85
N ASP A 55 18.61 -12.63 -20.87
CA ASP A 55 20.01 -12.21 -21.01
C ASP A 55 20.99 -13.41 -20.91
N GLN A 56 20.48 -14.65 -20.83
CA GLN A 56 21.25 -15.89 -20.73
C GLN A 56 22.17 -15.99 -19.48
N LYS A 57 21.85 -15.24 -18.43
CA LYS A 57 22.51 -15.32 -17.11
C LYS A 57 21.91 -16.39 -16.20
N THR A 58 20.71 -16.86 -16.52
CA THR A 58 19.98 -17.88 -15.77
C THR A 58 19.69 -19.06 -16.69
N ALA A 59 20.09 -20.27 -16.30
CA ALA A 59 19.86 -21.48 -17.09
C ALA A 59 18.43 -22.03 -16.94
N MET A 60 17.79 -21.82 -15.79
CA MET A 60 16.46 -22.33 -15.48
C MET A 60 15.78 -21.44 -14.44
N PHE A 61 14.46 -21.25 -14.56
CA PHE A 61 13.64 -20.66 -13.50
C PHE A 61 12.34 -21.46 -13.34
N LEU A 62 11.79 -21.48 -12.12
CA LEU A 62 10.54 -22.17 -11.79
C LEU A 62 9.41 -21.15 -11.71
N TYR A 63 8.79 -20.83 -12.85
CA TYR A 63 7.69 -19.86 -12.93
C TYR A 63 6.79 -20.11 -14.15
N GLY A 64 5.63 -19.45 -14.20
CA GLY A 64 4.73 -19.50 -15.35
C GLY A 64 5.30 -18.77 -16.58
N LEU A 65 4.88 -19.21 -17.78
CA LEU A 65 5.38 -18.73 -19.07
C LEU A 65 4.64 -17.50 -19.62
N TRP A 66 4.18 -16.59 -18.75
CA TRP A 66 3.44 -15.38 -19.13
C TRP A 66 4.22 -14.44 -20.08
N SER A 67 5.54 -14.59 -20.13
CA SER A 67 6.46 -13.76 -20.92
C SER A 67 7.12 -14.53 -22.09
N ALA A 68 6.52 -15.64 -22.54
CA ALA A 68 6.99 -16.44 -23.68
C ALA A 68 7.33 -15.58 -24.91
N GLN A 69 6.52 -14.55 -25.18
CA GLN A 69 6.73 -13.63 -26.28
C GLN A 69 8.04 -12.82 -26.16
N ILE A 70 8.44 -12.43 -24.96
CA ILE A 70 9.69 -11.67 -24.74
C ILE A 70 10.89 -12.55 -25.11
N LEU A 71 10.87 -13.83 -24.70
CA LEU A 71 11.91 -14.79 -25.01
C LEU A 71 12.00 -15.03 -26.53
N LYS A 72 10.85 -15.22 -27.18
CA LYS A 72 10.75 -15.39 -28.63
C LYS A 72 11.26 -14.17 -29.41
N ASN A 73 10.84 -12.96 -29.01
CA ASN A 73 11.28 -11.69 -29.63
C ASN A 73 12.78 -11.46 -29.49
N ARG A 74 13.39 -11.93 -28.39
CA ARG A 74 14.82 -11.86 -28.15
C ARG A 74 15.61 -13.01 -28.78
N GLY A 75 14.95 -13.92 -29.49
CA GLY A 75 15.59 -15.07 -30.13
C GLY A 75 16.17 -16.08 -29.13
N VAL A 76 15.68 -16.10 -27.89
CA VAL A 76 16.13 -17.05 -26.86
C VAL A 76 15.55 -18.42 -27.22
N ASN A 77 16.42 -19.43 -27.33
CA ASN A 77 15.98 -20.82 -27.47
C ASN A 77 15.62 -21.37 -26.08
N TYR A 78 14.35 -21.71 -25.85
CA TYR A 78 13.86 -22.20 -24.57
C TYR A 78 12.84 -23.33 -24.76
N GLY A 79 12.63 -24.13 -23.73
CA GLY A 79 11.64 -25.20 -23.70
C GLY A 79 11.00 -25.33 -22.32
N LEU A 80 10.01 -26.21 -22.21
CA LEU A 80 9.32 -26.53 -20.97
C LEU A 80 9.61 -27.95 -20.54
N ALA A 81 10.10 -28.10 -19.30
CA ALA A 81 10.26 -29.40 -18.68
C ALA A 81 9.09 -29.66 -17.72
N PRO A 82 8.54 -30.90 -17.69
CA PRO A 82 7.58 -31.27 -16.65
C PRO A 82 8.26 -31.30 -15.28
N LEU A 83 7.49 -31.10 -14.22
CA LEU A 83 7.99 -31.24 -12.86
C LEU A 83 8.47 -32.68 -12.58
N PRO A 84 9.47 -32.85 -11.70
CA PRO A 84 10.05 -34.16 -11.40
C PRO A 84 9.07 -35.11 -10.71
N TYR A 85 9.39 -36.39 -10.74
CA TYR A 85 8.68 -37.42 -9.97
C TYR A 85 9.10 -37.39 -8.50
N SER A 86 8.14 -37.64 -7.61
CA SER A 86 8.35 -37.92 -6.20
C SER A 86 7.77 -39.32 -5.92
N GLY A 87 8.66 -40.32 -5.81
CA GLY A 87 8.24 -41.73 -5.84
C GLY A 87 7.56 -42.07 -7.17
N ASP A 88 6.38 -42.70 -7.10
CA ASP A 88 5.59 -43.10 -8.27
C ASP A 88 4.69 -41.98 -8.83
N GLU A 89 4.58 -40.84 -8.14
CA GLU A 89 3.74 -39.73 -8.57
C GLU A 89 4.55 -38.59 -9.19
N ARG A 90 4.08 -38.06 -10.32
CA ARG A 90 4.61 -36.80 -10.87
C ARG A 90 4.18 -35.63 -9.99
N SER A 91 5.12 -34.76 -9.64
CA SER A 91 4.81 -33.51 -8.94
C SER A 91 3.86 -32.66 -9.79
N LYS A 92 2.82 -32.11 -9.18
CA LYS A 92 1.75 -31.40 -9.90
C LYS A 92 1.86 -29.92 -9.60
N PRO A 93 2.01 -29.03 -10.61
CA PRO A 93 1.95 -27.60 -10.33
C PRO A 93 0.52 -27.21 -9.96
N LEU A 94 0.41 -26.19 -9.12
CA LEU A 94 -0.87 -25.56 -8.82
C LEU A 94 -1.34 -24.77 -10.06
N SER A 95 -2.54 -25.06 -10.53
CA SER A 95 -3.19 -24.34 -11.62
C SER A 95 -4.29 -23.46 -11.05
N THR A 96 -4.10 -22.15 -11.16
CA THR A 96 -5.15 -21.19 -10.84
C THR A 96 -6.24 -21.20 -11.90
N VAL A 97 -7.48 -20.93 -11.48
CA VAL A 97 -8.63 -20.82 -12.36
C VAL A 97 -8.72 -19.38 -12.86
N GLU A 98 -8.26 -19.11 -14.08
CA GLU A 98 -8.74 -17.97 -14.85
C GLU A 98 -9.98 -18.42 -15.63
N GLY A 99 -11.14 -17.86 -15.28
CA GLY A 99 -12.40 -18.31 -15.86
C GLY A 99 -13.51 -17.27 -15.73
N TYR A 100 -14.61 -17.53 -16.43
CA TYR A 100 -15.80 -16.68 -16.38
C TYR A 100 -16.52 -16.87 -15.04
N VAL A 101 -16.70 -15.78 -14.29
CA VAL A 101 -17.46 -15.79 -13.04
C VAL A 101 -18.89 -15.38 -13.33
N ILE A 102 -19.85 -16.28 -13.08
CA ILE A 102 -21.27 -15.96 -13.18
C ILE A 102 -21.79 -15.59 -11.80
N ASN A 103 -22.24 -14.35 -11.65
CA ASN A 103 -22.90 -13.93 -10.43
C ASN A 103 -24.29 -14.57 -10.34
N LYS A 104 -24.53 -15.41 -9.32
CA LYS A 104 -25.83 -16.02 -9.06
C LYS A 104 -26.94 -15.00 -8.79
N TYR A 105 -26.57 -13.78 -8.41
CA TYR A 105 -27.47 -12.65 -8.19
C TYR A 105 -27.66 -11.78 -9.45
N SER A 106 -27.25 -12.27 -10.62
CA SER A 106 -27.50 -11.57 -11.88
C SER A 106 -29.01 -11.42 -12.12
N ASN A 107 -29.44 -10.20 -12.47
CA ASN A 107 -30.82 -9.92 -12.86
C ASN A 107 -31.23 -10.67 -14.14
N ASN A 108 -30.26 -11.13 -14.95
CA ASN A 108 -30.47 -11.86 -16.20
C ASN A 108 -29.71 -13.18 -16.20
N LEU A 109 -30.05 -14.07 -15.26
CA LEU A 109 -29.37 -15.35 -15.08
C LEU A 109 -29.39 -16.22 -16.35
N GLU A 110 -30.51 -16.25 -17.08
CA GLU A 110 -30.62 -17.04 -18.31
C GLU A 110 -29.71 -16.53 -19.45
N ASN A 111 -29.63 -15.22 -19.65
CA ASN A 111 -28.69 -14.66 -20.63
C ASN A 111 -27.23 -14.96 -20.25
N ALA A 112 -26.90 -14.93 -18.95
CA ALA A 112 -25.57 -15.29 -18.48
C ALA A 112 -25.26 -16.77 -18.75
N LYS A 113 -26.23 -17.67 -18.57
CA LYS A 113 -26.09 -19.09 -18.92
C LYS A 113 -25.94 -19.29 -20.43
N LEU A 114 -26.74 -18.62 -21.25
CA LEU A 114 -26.65 -18.71 -22.71
C LEU A 114 -25.30 -18.22 -23.22
N PHE A 115 -24.82 -17.09 -22.70
CA PHE A 115 -23.50 -16.58 -23.05
C PHE A 115 -22.38 -17.53 -22.62
N TYR A 116 -22.49 -18.12 -21.43
CA TYR A 116 -21.58 -19.16 -20.97
C TYR A 116 -21.57 -20.38 -21.90
N GLN A 117 -22.75 -20.88 -22.30
CA GLN A 117 -22.85 -21.97 -23.26
C GLN A 117 -22.23 -21.62 -24.62
N TYR A 118 -22.44 -20.39 -25.11
CA TYR A 118 -21.79 -19.91 -26.33
C TYR A 118 -20.27 -19.94 -26.21
N LEU A 119 -19.72 -19.44 -25.09
CA LEU A 119 -18.28 -19.42 -24.87
C LEU A 119 -17.67 -20.83 -24.84
N TYR A 120 -18.35 -21.81 -24.26
CA TYR A 120 -17.83 -23.18 -24.11
C TYR A 120 -17.87 -24.03 -25.37
N ARG A 121 -18.47 -23.54 -26.46
CA ARG A 121 -18.43 -24.26 -27.74
C ARG A 121 -16.99 -24.39 -28.21
N ASP A 122 -16.63 -25.58 -28.68
CA ASP A 122 -15.28 -25.91 -29.16
C ASP A 122 -14.78 -24.93 -30.22
N GLU A 123 -15.63 -24.57 -31.19
CA GLU A 123 -15.32 -23.57 -32.23
C GLU A 123 -14.95 -22.19 -31.66
N ASN A 124 -15.58 -21.79 -30.56
CA ASN A 124 -15.35 -20.49 -29.94
C ASN A 124 -14.13 -20.54 -29.03
N GLN A 125 -13.90 -21.66 -28.35
CA GLN A 125 -12.66 -21.91 -27.61
C GLN A 125 -11.46 -21.91 -28.56
N GLN A 126 -11.57 -22.54 -29.74
CA GLN A 126 -10.54 -22.52 -30.78
C GLN A 126 -10.20 -21.09 -31.20
N LYS A 127 -11.21 -20.31 -31.62
CA LYS A 127 -11.03 -18.90 -32.00
C LYS A 127 -10.40 -18.07 -30.88
N LEU A 128 -10.80 -18.31 -29.64
CA LEU A 128 -10.30 -17.62 -28.46
C LEU A 128 -8.81 -17.92 -28.19
N ILE A 129 -8.39 -19.17 -28.39
CA ILE A 129 -7.00 -19.60 -28.25
C ILE A 129 -6.12 -19.11 -29.40
N GLU A 130 -6.61 -19.15 -30.64
CA GLU A 130 -5.89 -18.59 -31.80
C GLU A 130 -5.71 -17.08 -31.63
N ALA A 131 -6.78 -16.33 -31.36
CA ALA A 131 -6.70 -14.89 -31.16
C ALA A 131 -5.81 -14.52 -29.97
N GLY A 132 -5.94 -15.24 -28.84
CA GLY A 132 -5.11 -15.03 -27.66
C GLY A 132 -3.63 -15.30 -27.88
N ASN A 133 -3.28 -16.10 -28.89
CA ASN A 133 -1.91 -16.39 -29.29
C ASN A 133 -1.50 -15.66 -30.59
N LYS A 134 -2.26 -14.64 -31.01
CA LYS A 134 -2.04 -13.83 -32.23
C LYS A 134 -1.92 -14.68 -33.51
N HIS A 135 -2.78 -15.68 -33.63
CA HIS A 135 -2.92 -16.58 -34.78
C HIS A 135 -1.58 -17.24 -35.16
N ASP A 136 -1.07 -16.99 -36.36
CA ASP A 136 0.14 -17.64 -36.88
C ASP A 136 1.40 -17.35 -36.05
N LEU A 137 1.39 -16.28 -35.24
CA LEU A 137 2.51 -15.96 -34.37
C LEU A 137 2.68 -16.97 -33.22
N LYS A 138 1.61 -17.66 -32.82
CA LYS A 138 1.61 -18.67 -31.74
C LYS A 138 2.44 -18.22 -30.54
N THR A 139 2.05 -17.10 -29.94
CA THR A 139 2.86 -16.40 -28.94
C THR A 139 3.07 -17.19 -27.65
N GLY A 140 2.22 -18.19 -27.38
CA GLY A 140 2.20 -18.91 -26.11
C GLY A 140 1.67 -18.07 -24.94
N GLU A 141 1.09 -16.89 -25.22
CA GLU A 141 0.50 -16.01 -24.22
C GLU A 141 -0.77 -16.60 -23.59
N ARG A 142 -1.44 -17.54 -24.28
CA ARG A 142 -2.68 -18.16 -23.80
C ARG A 142 -2.64 -19.68 -23.88
N ASN A 143 -2.88 -20.33 -22.75
CA ASN A 143 -2.89 -21.78 -22.63
C ASN A 143 -4.22 -22.39 -23.11
N PRO A 144 -4.22 -23.47 -23.90
CA PRO A 144 -5.45 -24.18 -24.24
C PRO A 144 -5.97 -24.97 -23.04
N CYS A 145 -7.27 -24.84 -22.77
CA CYS A 145 -7.93 -25.52 -21.63
C CYS A 145 -9.10 -26.42 -22.05
N ASN A 146 -9.47 -26.41 -23.34
CA ASN A 146 -10.47 -27.30 -23.92
C ASN A 146 -9.75 -28.48 -24.60
N ILE A 147 -10.21 -29.72 -24.33
CA ILE A 147 -9.62 -30.95 -24.87
C ILE A 147 -9.59 -30.96 -26.40
N SER A 148 -10.67 -30.55 -27.07
CA SER A 148 -10.73 -30.53 -28.54
C SER A 148 -9.75 -29.52 -29.14
N VAL A 149 -9.55 -28.38 -28.46
CA VAL A 149 -8.57 -27.36 -28.85
C VAL A 149 -7.14 -27.84 -28.63
N ILE A 150 -6.88 -28.53 -27.51
CA ILE A 150 -5.57 -29.15 -27.22
C ILE A 150 -5.20 -30.15 -28.33
N GLU A 151 -6.16 -30.94 -28.81
CA GLU A 151 -5.96 -31.94 -29.86
C GLU A 151 -5.94 -31.34 -31.28
N SER A 152 -6.22 -30.03 -31.43
CA SER A 152 -6.22 -29.36 -32.73
C SER A 152 -4.83 -29.32 -33.37
N SER A 153 -4.80 -29.33 -34.70
CA SER A 153 -3.55 -29.19 -35.47
C SER A 153 -2.81 -27.89 -35.16
N TYR A 154 -3.53 -26.83 -34.78
CA TYR A 154 -2.95 -25.55 -34.39
C TYR A 154 -2.04 -25.67 -33.17
N ILE A 155 -2.49 -26.37 -32.12
CA ILE A 155 -1.72 -26.60 -30.89
C ILE A 155 -0.61 -27.62 -31.13
N GLN A 156 -0.93 -28.76 -31.74
CA GLN A 156 0.02 -29.87 -31.93
C GLN A 156 1.18 -29.54 -32.90
N SER A 157 1.05 -28.47 -33.69
CA SER A 157 2.12 -28.00 -34.59
C SER A 157 3.10 -27.02 -33.95
N ASP A 158 2.99 -26.74 -32.66
CA ASP A 158 3.93 -25.91 -31.91
C ASP A 158 4.38 -26.61 -30.63
N GLU A 159 5.69 -26.75 -30.45
CA GLU A 159 6.29 -27.50 -29.34
C GLU A 159 5.97 -26.88 -27.98
N ILE A 160 5.96 -25.55 -27.88
CA ILE A 160 5.68 -24.83 -26.63
C ILE A 160 4.20 -24.97 -26.27
N LEU A 161 3.29 -24.75 -27.22
CA LEU A 161 1.85 -24.92 -26.97
C LEU A 161 1.50 -26.37 -26.60
N THR A 162 2.17 -27.34 -27.23
CA THR A 162 2.00 -28.76 -26.91
C THR A 162 2.50 -29.06 -25.49
N ALA A 163 3.71 -28.61 -25.13
CA ALA A 163 4.26 -28.82 -23.80
C ALA A 163 3.41 -28.16 -22.69
N ILE A 164 2.88 -26.96 -22.94
CA ILE A 164 1.92 -26.28 -22.04
C ILE A 164 0.67 -27.13 -21.83
N SER A 165 0.14 -27.71 -22.91
CA SER A 165 -1.07 -28.54 -22.86
C SER A 165 -0.88 -29.79 -22.02
N GLU A 166 0.31 -30.41 -22.08
CA GLU A 166 0.69 -31.55 -21.26
C GLU A 166 0.78 -31.22 -19.77
N ILE A 167 1.26 -30.02 -19.41
CA ILE A 167 1.25 -29.55 -18.01
C ILE A 167 -0.19 -29.57 -17.48
N GLY A 168 -1.15 -29.07 -18.27
CA GLY A 168 -2.59 -29.05 -17.94
C GLY A 168 -3.17 -30.41 -17.54
N LYS A 169 -2.63 -31.52 -18.06
CA LYS A 169 -3.06 -32.89 -17.71
C LYS A 169 -2.60 -33.33 -16.32
N HIS A 170 -1.55 -32.72 -15.80
CA HIS A 170 -0.87 -33.10 -14.56
C HIS A 170 -0.84 -31.97 -13.52
N VAL A 171 -1.90 -31.17 -13.43
CA VAL A 171 -2.02 -30.08 -12.44
C VAL A 171 -2.92 -30.42 -11.27
N GLU A 172 -2.70 -29.72 -10.17
CA GLU A 172 -3.62 -29.63 -9.05
C GLU A 172 -4.36 -28.30 -9.11
N PRO A 173 -5.71 -28.26 -9.11
CA PRO A 173 -6.43 -27.01 -9.14
C PRO A 173 -6.18 -26.22 -7.85
N PHE A 174 -5.72 -24.97 -7.99
CA PHE A 174 -5.63 -24.06 -6.88
C PHE A 174 -7.05 -23.69 -6.43
N PRO A 175 -7.39 -23.85 -5.15
CA PRO A 175 -8.72 -23.57 -4.66
C PRO A 175 -8.94 -22.06 -4.63
N ASN A 176 -10.00 -21.61 -5.29
CA ASN A 176 -10.41 -20.22 -5.25
C ASN A 176 -11.27 -19.96 -3.99
N ILE A 177 -10.61 -19.94 -2.83
CA ILE A 177 -11.25 -19.67 -1.53
C ILE A 177 -10.98 -18.22 -1.06
N PRO A 178 -11.90 -17.61 -0.30
CA PRO A 178 -11.73 -16.26 0.22
C PRO A 178 -10.41 -16.02 0.97
N GLU A 179 -9.89 -17.04 1.65
CA GLU A 179 -8.71 -17.01 2.52
C GLU A 179 -7.39 -17.15 1.75
N GLY A 180 -7.41 -17.58 0.49
CA GLY A 180 -6.21 -17.75 -0.34
C GLY A 180 -5.25 -16.55 -0.36
N PRO A 181 -5.71 -15.28 -0.39
CA PRO A 181 -4.85 -14.10 -0.30
C PRO A 181 -4.02 -14.01 0.98
N LEU A 182 -4.44 -14.65 2.08
CA LEU A 182 -3.63 -14.70 3.32
C LEU A 182 -2.29 -15.38 3.06
N TRP A 183 -2.27 -16.37 2.18
CA TRP A 183 -1.07 -17.16 1.85
C TRP A 183 -0.08 -16.34 1.02
N TYR A 184 -0.59 -15.44 0.17
CA TYR A 184 0.20 -14.53 -0.66
C TYR A 184 0.49 -13.18 0.00
N ASN A 185 0.33 -13.06 1.32
CA ASN A 185 0.61 -11.81 2.01
C ASN A 185 2.12 -11.45 1.89
N GLN A 186 2.42 -10.54 0.98
CA GLN A 186 3.78 -10.12 0.61
C GLN A 186 4.56 -9.40 1.72
N ASN A 187 3.95 -9.17 2.88
CA ASN A 187 4.69 -8.67 4.04
C ASN A 187 5.03 -9.80 5.01
N VAL A 188 4.20 -10.84 5.12
CA VAL A 188 4.42 -11.91 6.11
C VAL A 188 5.10 -13.11 5.46
N THR A 189 4.45 -13.74 4.48
CA THR A 189 4.93 -15.00 3.87
C THR A 189 6.30 -14.82 3.23
N SER A 190 6.43 -13.82 2.34
CA SER A 190 7.68 -13.51 1.64
C SER A 190 8.81 -13.16 2.60
N THR A 191 8.54 -12.40 3.66
CA THR A 191 9.58 -12.02 4.63
C THR A 191 10.01 -13.21 5.47
N THR A 192 9.08 -14.05 5.92
CA THR A 192 9.45 -15.25 6.66
C THR A 192 10.28 -16.18 5.78
N LEU A 193 9.91 -16.40 4.51
CA LEU A 193 10.72 -17.16 3.57
C LEU A 193 12.07 -16.49 3.31
N ALA A 194 12.12 -15.17 3.17
CA ALA A 194 13.38 -14.44 3.04
C ALA A 194 14.28 -14.63 4.28
N ASN A 195 13.73 -14.69 5.49
CA ASN A 195 14.50 -14.98 6.69
C ASN A 195 14.99 -16.43 6.70
N VAL A 196 14.18 -17.37 6.25
CA VAL A 196 14.55 -18.79 6.13
C VAL A 196 15.74 -18.99 5.18
N PHE A 197 15.76 -18.28 4.04
CA PHE A 197 16.82 -18.40 3.04
C PHE A 197 18.02 -17.49 3.27
N PHE A 198 17.83 -16.28 3.79
CA PHE A 198 18.86 -15.24 3.87
C PHE A 198 19.23 -14.82 5.31
N GLY A 199 18.65 -15.47 6.32
CA GLY A 199 18.87 -15.14 7.73
C GLY A 199 18.07 -13.92 8.23
N ASP A 200 18.14 -13.70 9.54
CA ASP A 200 17.47 -12.61 10.24
C ASP A 200 17.99 -11.21 9.85
N ASP A 201 17.47 -10.15 10.48
CA ASP A 201 17.90 -8.76 10.21
C ASP A 201 19.38 -8.49 10.51
N ARG A 202 20.01 -9.36 11.31
CA ARG A 202 21.43 -9.32 11.66
C ARG A 202 22.27 -10.22 10.75
N GLY A 203 21.63 -11.00 9.88
CA GLY A 203 22.26 -11.96 8.98
C GLY A 203 22.59 -13.30 9.64
N ASN A 204 22.04 -13.58 10.83
CA ASN A 204 22.21 -14.88 11.46
C ASN A 204 21.27 -15.88 10.81
N GLU A 205 21.74 -17.12 10.67
CA GLU A 205 20.89 -18.21 10.24
C GLU A 205 19.74 -18.44 11.23
N VAL A 206 18.56 -18.74 10.69
CA VAL A 206 17.36 -19.05 11.48
C VAL A 206 17.02 -20.52 11.32
N ASP A 207 16.41 -21.10 12.36
CA ASP A 207 15.82 -22.43 12.28
C ASP A 207 14.64 -22.39 11.29
N ALA A 208 14.84 -23.03 10.13
CA ALA A 208 13.86 -23.09 9.06
C ALA A 208 12.57 -23.79 9.49
N LYS A 209 12.68 -24.91 10.22
CA LYS A 209 11.52 -25.69 10.68
C LYS A 209 10.69 -24.86 11.66
N GLN A 210 11.36 -24.20 12.61
CA GLN A 210 10.68 -23.31 13.55
C GLN A 210 9.95 -22.18 12.81
N LYS A 211 10.63 -21.46 11.90
CA LYS A 211 10.04 -20.31 11.20
C LYS A 211 8.88 -20.69 10.27
N LEU A 212 8.99 -21.81 9.56
CA LEU A 212 7.90 -22.34 8.74
C LEU A 212 6.69 -22.74 9.58
N THR A 213 6.93 -23.35 10.75
CA THR A 213 5.86 -23.72 11.69
C THR A 213 5.18 -22.48 12.29
N GLU A 214 5.96 -21.46 12.67
CA GLU A 214 5.41 -20.18 13.14
C GLU A 214 4.54 -19.51 12.08
N LEU A 215 4.99 -19.50 10.81
CA LEU A 215 4.22 -18.97 9.69
C LEU A 215 2.93 -19.77 9.43
N ALA A 216 3.01 -21.10 9.43
CA ALA A 216 1.84 -21.95 9.25
C ALA A 216 0.80 -21.70 10.35
N ASN A 217 1.22 -21.61 11.61
CA ASN A 217 0.34 -21.31 12.74
C ASN A 217 -0.26 -19.90 12.67
N TYR A 218 0.51 -18.92 12.22
CA TYR A 218 0.00 -17.58 11.97
C TYR A 218 -1.09 -17.58 10.90
N LEU A 219 -0.84 -18.23 9.76
CA LEU A 219 -1.81 -18.30 8.66
C LEU A 219 -3.08 -19.04 9.09
N ARG A 220 -2.98 -20.16 9.82
CA ARG A 220 -4.14 -20.85 10.42
C ARG A 220 -4.94 -19.94 11.36
N ASN A 221 -4.26 -19.10 12.14
CA ASN A 221 -4.93 -18.15 13.02
C ASN A 221 -5.63 -17.03 12.23
N GLU A 222 -5.03 -16.51 11.15
CA GLU A 222 -5.69 -15.53 10.29
C GLU A 222 -6.89 -16.14 9.54
N VAL A 223 -6.77 -17.39 9.06
CA VAL A 223 -7.89 -18.16 8.50
C VAL A 223 -8.99 -18.30 9.54
N LYS A 224 -8.65 -18.68 10.78
CA LYS A 224 -9.61 -18.76 11.89
C LYS A 224 -10.32 -17.43 12.11
N LYS A 225 -9.59 -16.31 12.19
CA LYS A 225 -10.15 -14.96 12.38
C LYS A 225 -11.04 -14.53 11.21
N MET A 226 -10.68 -14.91 9.98
CA MET A 226 -11.43 -14.59 8.77
C MET A 226 -12.76 -15.36 8.70
N ASN A 227 -12.78 -16.57 9.26
CA ASN A 227 -13.94 -17.46 9.31
C ASN A 227 -14.71 -17.40 10.64
N ASP A 228 -14.29 -16.53 11.56
CA ASP A 228 -14.93 -16.43 12.88
C ASP A 228 -16.26 -15.65 12.78
N ASP A 229 -17.36 -16.38 12.64
CA ASP A 229 -18.73 -15.86 12.68
C ASP A 229 -19.25 -15.64 14.13
N SER A 230 -18.43 -15.90 15.16
CA SER A 230 -18.87 -16.00 16.58
C SER A 230 -19.26 -14.67 17.26
N GLN A 231 -19.73 -13.67 16.52
CA GLN A 231 -20.11 -12.39 17.09
C GLN A 231 -21.59 -12.13 16.94
N THR A 232 -22.27 -12.15 18.09
CA THR A 232 -23.73 -12.07 18.25
C THR A 232 -24.28 -10.85 17.52
N ALA A 233 -25.03 -11.10 16.43
CA ALA A 233 -25.68 -10.06 15.65
C ALA A 233 -26.69 -9.29 16.51
N VAL A 234 -26.44 -8.00 16.76
CA VAL A 234 -27.45 -7.12 17.34
C VAL A 234 -28.37 -6.64 16.22
N LYS A 235 -29.46 -7.40 15.97
CA LYS A 235 -30.41 -7.20 14.85
C LYS A 235 -31.07 -5.80 14.75
N LYS A 236 -30.92 -4.92 15.74
CA LYS A 236 -31.58 -3.58 15.79
C LYS A 236 -30.64 -2.36 15.72
N ALA A 237 -29.32 -2.56 15.69
CA ALA A 237 -28.36 -1.47 15.78
C ALA A 237 -28.18 -0.55 14.54
N PRO A 238 -28.29 -0.98 13.27
CA PRO A 238 -28.07 -0.08 12.13
C PRO A 238 -29.10 1.06 12.06
N TYR A 239 -30.35 0.82 12.47
CA TYR A 239 -31.39 1.85 12.55
C TYR A 239 -31.14 2.88 13.65
N ILE A 240 -30.49 2.47 14.75
CA ILE A 240 -30.16 3.35 15.88
C ILE A 240 -29.07 4.33 15.46
N ILE A 241 -28.04 3.87 14.74
CA ILE A 241 -26.94 4.73 14.29
C ILE A 241 -27.39 5.65 13.15
N GLY A 242 -28.20 5.15 12.19
CA GLY A 242 -28.86 6.02 11.21
C GLY A 242 -29.68 7.13 11.87
N GLY A 243 -30.39 6.78 12.96
CA GLY A 243 -31.09 7.75 13.80
C GLY A 243 -30.18 8.74 14.52
N ILE A 244 -29.01 8.31 15.01
CA ILE A 244 -28.01 9.19 15.65
C ILE A 244 -27.40 10.16 14.63
N VAL A 245 -27.02 9.69 13.44
CA VAL A 245 -26.46 10.55 12.38
C VAL A 245 -27.49 11.57 11.92
N LEU A 246 -28.73 11.15 11.69
CA LEU A 246 -29.83 12.05 11.38
C LEU A 246 -30.06 13.04 12.53
N GLY A 247 -29.98 12.57 13.77
CA GLY A 247 -30.07 13.39 14.98
C GLY A 247 -28.96 14.44 15.08
N ILE A 248 -27.71 14.11 14.76
CA ILE A 248 -26.58 15.05 14.76
C ILE A 248 -26.75 16.09 13.64
N ILE A 249 -27.24 15.69 12.46
CA ILE A 249 -27.55 16.63 11.37
C ILE A 249 -28.66 17.59 11.77
N ILE A 250 -29.73 17.08 12.40
CA ILE A 250 -30.86 17.88 12.89
C ILE A 250 -30.39 18.82 14.00
N ILE A 251 -29.64 18.33 14.99
CA ILE A 251 -29.10 19.15 16.09
C ILE A 251 -28.12 20.19 15.55
N GLY A 252 -27.24 19.82 14.62
CA GLY A 252 -26.33 20.75 13.94
C GLY A 252 -27.10 21.85 13.19
N GLY A 253 -28.19 21.48 12.50
CA GLY A 253 -29.12 22.42 11.88
C GLY A 253 -29.81 23.34 12.89
N ILE A 254 -30.30 22.79 14.01
CA ILE A 254 -30.95 23.56 15.09
C ILE A 254 -29.96 24.51 15.76
N VAL A 255 -28.76 24.05 16.10
CA VAL A 255 -27.69 24.86 16.69
C VAL A 255 -27.25 25.95 15.72
N PHE A 256 -27.14 25.65 14.42
CA PHE A 256 -26.88 26.66 13.40
C PHE A 256 -27.99 27.71 13.32
N LEU A 257 -29.26 27.29 13.33
CA LEU A 257 -30.41 28.19 13.37
C LEU A 257 -30.45 29.03 14.66
N GLU A 258 -30.05 28.47 15.79
CA GLU A 258 -30.04 29.13 17.09
C GLU A 258 -28.86 30.11 17.22
N ILE A 259 -27.67 29.76 16.70
CA ILE A 259 -26.53 30.68 16.58
C ILE A 259 -26.89 31.82 15.62
N ARG A 260 -27.60 31.54 14.52
CA ARG A 260 -28.12 32.55 13.60
C ARG A 260 -29.13 33.45 14.32
N ARG A 261 -30.11 32.90 15.05
CA ARG A 261 -31.05 33.69 15.86
C ARG A 261 -30.35 34.61 16.86
N ARG A 262 -29.29 34.13 17.53
CA ARG A 262 -28.51 34.91 18.49
C ARG A 262 -27.67 36.01 17.83
N LYS A 263 -27.12 35.79 16.63
CA LYS A 263 -26.38 36.81 15.86
C LYS A 263 -27.28 37.81 15.13
N VAL A 264 -28.47 37.41 14.70
CA VAL A 264 -29.45 38.25 13.98
C VAL A 264 -30.05 39.35 14.88
N LYS A 265 -30.01 39.20 16.21
CA LYS A 265 -30.43 40.28 17.12
C LYS A 265 -29.57 41.56 17.07
N LYS A 266 -28.45 41.58 16.31
CA LYS A 266 -27.52 42.73 16.28
C LYS A 266 -27.34 43.41 14.92
N TYR A 267 -27.96 42.92 13.83
CA TYR A 267 -27.91 43.57 12.52
C TYR A 267 -29.29 43.44 11.83
N GLN A 268 -30.04 44.54 11.79
CA GLN A 268 -31.21 44.68 10.92
C GLN A 268 -30.71 45.02 9.50
N GLU A 269 -30.24 44.01 8.77
CA GLU A 269 -30.13 44.11 7.31
C GLU A 269 -31.45 43.66 6.69
N ILE A 270 -31.93 44.44 5.72
CA ILE A 270 -33.12 44.16 4.90
C ILE A 270 -32.85 42.88 4.11
N ASN A 271 -33.20 41.73 4.68
CA ASN A 271 -33.04 40.43 4.02
C ASN A 271 -34.02 40.33 2.86
N ASN A 272 -33.55 40.57 1.64
CA ASN A 272 -34.28 40.20 0.44
C ASN A 272 -34.39 38.66 0.40
N THR A 273 -35.56 38.13 0.75
CA THR A 273 -35.78 36.69 0.97
C THR A 273 -35.43 35.88 -0.28
N ARG A 274 -35.64 36.48 -1.46
CA ARG A 274 -35.30 35.92 -2.76
C ARG A 274 -33.78 35.74 -2.94
N GLU A 275 -32.97 36.72 -2.56
CA GLU A 275 -31.51 36.63 -2.67
C GLU A 275 -30.93 35.60 -1.70
N THR A 276 -31.49 35.49 -0.49
CA THR A 276 -31.11 34.44 0.46
C THR A 276 -31.42 33.05 -0.10
N VAL A 277 -32.59 32.86 -0.72
CA VAL A 277 -32.99 31.58 -1.34
C VAL A 277 -32.10 31.26 -2.53
N ILE A 278 -31.79 32.23 -3.39
CA ILE A 278 -30.85 32.06 -4.51
C ILE A 278 -29.46 31.68 -3.97
N GLY A 279 -28.97 32.35 -2.92
CA GLY A 279 -27.70 32.02 -2.28
C GLY A 279 -27.65 30.58 -1.75
N TYR A 280 -28.70 30.10 -1.11
CA TYR A 280 -28.77 28.69 -0.68
C TYR A 280 -28.87 27.72 -1.85
N LEU A 281 -29.66 28.02 -2.88
CA LEU A 281 -29.76 27.18 -4.09
C LEU A 281 -28.40 27.03 -4.80
N LEU A 282 -27.60 28.09 -4.86
CA LEU A 282 -26.24 28.05 -5.41
C LEU A 282 -25.27 27.21 -4.56
N LEU A 283 -25.53 27.08 -3.24
CA LEU A 283 -24.75 26.22 -2.35
C LEU A 283 -25.17 24.75 -2.41
N VAL A 284 -26.38 24.42 -2.87
CA VAL A 284 -26.89 23.04 -2.92
C VAL A 284 -25.94 22.09 -3.65
N PRO A 285 -25.42 22.38 -4.87
CA PRO A 285 -24.50 21.49 -5.56
C PRO A 285 -23.20 21.24 -4.77
N PHE A 286 -22.65 22.28 -4.14
CA PHE A 286 -21.46 22.17 -3.30
C PHE A 286 -21.72 21.31 -2.07
N ILE A 287 -22.82 21.56 -1.34
CA ILE A 287 -23.20 20.77 -0.16
C ILE A 287 -23.46 19.31 -0.55
N ALA A 288 -24.10 19.06 -1.70
CA ALA A 288 -24.34 17.72 -2.20
C ALA A 288 -23.02 16.97 -2.47
N ILE A 289 -22.07 17.61 -3.17
CA ILE A 289 -20.74 17.04 -3.42
C ILE A 289 -20.01 16.75 -2.10
N VAL A 290 -19.97 17.71 -1.17
CA VAL A 290 -19.33 17.52 0.14
C VAL A 290 -19.99 16.37 0.92
N THR A 291 -21.31 16.28 0.88
CA THR A 291 -22.05 15.24 1.59
C THR A 291 -21.79 13.86 0.99
N ILE A 292 -21.85 13.72 -0.33
CA ILE A 292 -21.70 12.43 -1.02
C ILE A 292 -20.26 11.93 -0.95
N PHE A 293 -19.27 12.79 -1.15
CA PHE A 293 -17.87 12.38 -1.29
C PHE A 293 -17.05 12.47 0.00
N TYR A 294 -17.48 13.26 1.00
CA TYR A 294 -16.74 13.39 2.27
C TYR A 294 -17.55 12.91 3.47
N LEU A 295 -18.76 13.43 3.70
CA LEU A 295 -19.52 13.09 4.91
C LEU A 295 -20.01 11.64 4.88
N TYR A 296 -20.62 11.20 3.78
CA TYR A 296 -21.15 9.85 3.65
C TYR A 296 -20.08 8.77 3.86
N PRO A 297 -18.89 8.83 3.21
CA PRO A 297 -17.84 7.84 3.45
C PRO A 297 -17.34 7.83 4.89
N ILE A 298 -17.26 8.97 5.58
CA ILE A 298 -16.86 9.03 7.00
C ILE A 298 -17.88 8.28 7.87
N PHE A 299 -19.17 8.60 7.74
CA PHE A 299 -20.20 7.93 8.53
C PHE A 299 -20.36 6.45 8.17
N HIS A 300 -20.24 6.11 6.88
CA HIS A 300 -20.25 4.74 6.44
C HIS A 300 -19.04 3.95 6.98
N ASN A 301 -17.85 4.56 7.03
CA ASN A 301 -16.66 3.94 7.62
C ASN A 301 -16.84 3.69 9.13
N ILE A 302 -17.41 4.66 9.87
CA ILE A 302 -17.79 4.47 11.29
C ILE A 302 -18.83 3.37 11.45
N HIS A 303 -19.76 3.22 10.49
CA HIS A 303 -20.71 2.12 10.53
C HIS A 303 -20.00 0.77 10.33
N LEU A 304 -19.15 0.66 9.29
CA LEU A 304 -18.39 -0.55 9.00
C LEU A 304 -17.49 -0.97 10.16
N SER A 305 -16.90 -0.03 10.89
CA SER A 305 -16.07 -0.33 12.07
C SER A 305 -16.82 -1.05 13.20
N LEU A 306 -18.16 -0.96 13.21
CA LEU A 306 -19.03 -1.61 14.20
C LEU A 306 -19.67 -2.91 13.68
N THR A 307 -19.22 -3.40 12.53
CA THR A 307 -19.75 -4.61 11.86
C THR A 307 -18.68 -5.70 11.71
N ASN A 308 -19.08 -6.90 11.29
CA ASN A 308 -18.15 -7.97 10.89
C ASN A 308 -17.85 -7.97 9.37
N TYR A 309 -17.96 -6.81 8.70
CA TYR A 309 -17.72 -6.71 7.26
C TYR A 309 -16.28 -7.13 6.88
N SER A 310 -16.17 -8.14 6.03
CA SER A 310 -14.91 -8.78 5.63
C SER A 310 -15.01 -9.36 4.22
N GLY A 311 -13.90 -9.87 3.68
CA GLY A 311 -13.90 -10.61 2.41
C GLY A 311 -14.78 -11.86 2.39
N THR A 312 -15.07 -12.47 3.54
CA THR A 312 -16.00 -13.60 3.69
C THR A 312 -17.46 -13.14 3.86
N ASN A 313 -17.66 -11.99 4.50
CA ASN A 313 -18.97 -11.42 4.83
C ASN A 313 -19.29 -10.15 4.01
N LEU A 314 -19.27 -10.26 2.68
CA LEU A 314 -19.50 -9.12 1.78
C LEU A 314 -20.97 -8.67 1.68
N VAL A 315 -21.92 -9.61 1.83
CA VAL A 315 -23.36 -9.35 1.64
C VAL A 315 -24.11 -9.42 2.96
N ASN A 316 -23.89 -10.48 3.74
CA ASN A 316 -24.63 -10.77 4.97
C ASN A 316 -23.83 -10.41 6.23
N TYR A 317 -23.21 -9.23 6.25
CA TYR A 317 -22.54 -8.74 7.46
C TYR A 317 -23.58 -8.24 8.48
N CYS A 318 -23.22 -8.34 9.75
CA CYS A 318 -24.04 -7.95 10.87
C CYS A 318 -23.32 -6.94 11.77
N PHE A 319 -24.11 -6.29 12.62
CA PHE A 319 -23.58 -5.36 13.62
C PHE A 319 -23.07 -6.14 14.85
N ILE A 320 -21.81 -5.85 15.23
CA ILE A 320 -21.09 -6.51 16.33
C ILE A 320 -20.65 -5.52 17.43
N GLY A 321 -21.00 -4.23 17.30
CA GLY A 321 -20.66 -3.20 18.28
C GLY A 321 -19.17 -2.91 18.35
N LEU A 322 -18.62 -2.77 19.57
CA LEU A 322 -17.23 -2.36 19.79
C LEU A 322 -16.21 -3.52 19.76
N SER A 323 -16.59 -4.69 19.26
CA SER A 323 -15.75 -5.88 19.30
C SER A 323 -14.41 -5.71 18.55
N ASN A 324 -14.42 -5.05 17.39
CA ASN A 324 -13.18 -4.72 16.66
C ASN A 324 -12.23 -3.85 17.51
N TYR A 325 -12.78 -2.86 18.21
CA TYR A 325 -12.00 -2.00 19.11
C TYR A 325 -11.45 -2.80 20.30
N LYS A 326 -12.23 -3.74 20.86
CA LYS A 326 -11.74 -4.64 21.92
C LYS A 326 -10.52 -5.43 21.42
N THR A 327 -10.59 -6.04 20.25
CA THR A 327 -9.46 -6.76 19.62
C THR A 327 -8.23 -5.87 19.48
N ILE A 328 -8.42 -4.64 18.99
CA ILE A 328 -7.33 -3.67 18.82
C ILE A 328 -6.68 -3.32 20.17
N PHE A 329 -7.48 -3.02 21.20
CA PHE A 329 -6.96 -2.56 22.49
C PHE A 329 -6.51 -3.68 23.44
N THR A 330 -6.80 -4.95 23.15
CA THR A 330 -6.33 -6.08 23.95
C THR A 330 -5.22 -6.87 23.26
N THR A 331 -5.44 -7.32 22.03
CA THR A 331 -4.53 -8.23 21.32
C THR A 331 -3.53 -7.50 20.42
N GLU A 332 -3.95 -6.42 19.76
CA GLU A 332 -3.12 -5.70 18.77
C GLU A 332 -2.54 -4.38 19.32
N LEU A 333 -2.68 -4.12 20.63
CA LEU A 333 -2.32 -2.85 21.28
C LEU A 333 -0.84 -2.51 21.09
N ASN A 334 0.04 -3.50 21.23
CA ASN A 334 1.48 -3.32 21.04
C ASN A 334 1.81 -2.90 19.59
N GLY A 335 1.10 -3.46 18.61
CA GLY A 335 1.24 -3.07 17.21
C GLY A 335 0.75 -1.64 16.98
N LEU A 336 -0.44 -1.30 17.49
CA LEU A 336 -1.01 0.05 17.42
C LEU A 336 -0.06 1.09 18.02
N LEU A 337 0.49 0.86 19.22
CA LEU A 337 1.39 1.80 19.89
C LEU A 337 2.70 1.99 19.10
N LYS A 338 3.32 0.91 18.63
CA LYS A 338 4.55 0.99 17.82
C LYS A 338 4.32 1.77 16.53
N MET A 339 3.23 1.50 15.80
CA MET A 339 2.87 2.25 14.59
C MET A 339 2.56 3.70 14.88
N THR A 340 1.83 3.99 15.96
CA THR A 340 1.47 5.35 16.35
C THR A 340 2.72 6.17 16.66
N ILE A 341 3.65 5.62 17.47
CA ILE A 341 4.92 6.26 17.77
C ILE A 341 5.73 6.49 16.49
N TRP A 342 5.85 5.46 15.64
CA TRP A 342 6.56 5.60 14.37
C TRP A 342 5.93 6.66 13.47
N THR A 343 4.60 6.68 13.32
CA THR A 343 3.88 7.66 12.49
C THR A 343 4.09 9.09 13.00
N ILE A 344 4.03 9.29 14.32
CA ILE A 344 4.30 10.60 14.95
C ILE A 344 5.75 11.02 14.73
N CYS A 345 6.70 10.13 14.99
CA CYS A 345 8.13 10.41 14.78
C CYS A 345 8.42 10.73 13.31
N PHE A 346 7.90 9.93 12.39
CA PHE A 346 8.02 10.14 10.96
C PHE A 346 7.47 11.52 10.57
N ALA A 347 6.23 11.83 10.94
CA ALA A 347 5.60 13.09 10.61
C ALA A 347 6.34 14.29 11.20
N PHE A 348 6.82 14.15 12.44
CA PHE A 348 7.60 15.17 13.12
C PHE A 348 8.95 15.42 12.44
N PHE A 349 9.73 14.38 12.16
CA PHE A 349 11.05 14.51 11.54
C PHE A 349 10.96 15.04 10.12
N VAL A 350 10.06 14.50 9.29
CA VAL A 350 9.88 14.98 7.91
C VAL A 350 9.45 16.44 7.92
N THR A 351 8.45 16.81 8.74
CA THR A 351 7.99 18.21 8.83
C THR A 351 9.09 19.14 9.32
N THR A 352 9.75 18.81 10.43
CA THR A 352 10.72 19.68 11.08
C THR A 352 11.97 19.86 10.23
N ILE A 353 12.54 18.77 9.70
CA ILE A 353 13.75 18.84 8.89
C ILE A 353 13.46 19.55 7.56
N SER A 354 12.32 19.25 6.92
CA SER A 354 11.92 19.93 5.68
C SER A 354 11.67 21.42 5.89
N PHE A 355 11.09 21.80 7.03
CA PHE A 355 10.89 23.19 7.39
C PHE A 355 12.21 23.93 7.62
N VAL A 356 13.10 23.36 8.44
CA VAL A 356 14.39 23.97 8.76
C VAL A 356 15.24 24.08 7.49
N PHE A 357 15.32 23.01 6.71
CA PHE A 357 16.07 22.96 5.46
C PHE A 357 15.49 23.88 4.39
N GLY A 358 14.16 23.88 4.21
CA GLY A 358 13.48 24.78 3.28
C GLY A 358 13.66 26.24 3.67
N THR A 359 13.58 26.58 4.96
CA THR A 359 13.82 27.93 5.48
C THR A 359 15.28 28.37 5.29
N LEU A 360 16.23 27.45 5.49
CA LEU A 360 17.64 27.70 5.22
C LEU A 360 17.86 28.04 3.74
N LEU A 361 17.34 27.20 2.83
CA LEU A 361 17.43 27.45 1.38
C LEU A 361 16.75 28.76 0.99
N ALA A 362 15.56 29.05 1.53
CA ALA A 362 14.86 30.31 1.29
C ALA A 362 15.71 31.52 1.71
N THR A 363 16.38 31.45 2.86
CA THR A 363 17.25 32.52 3.35
C THR A 363 18.49 32.71 2.45
N VAL A 364 19.09 31.62 1.96
CA VAL A 364 20.23 31.69 1.03
C VAL A 364 19.81 32.29 -0.31
N ILE A 365 18.66 31.85 -0.84
CA ILE A 365 18.11 32.34 -2.12
C ILE A 365 17.73 33.82 -2.01
N ASP A 366 17.17 34.26 -0.88
CA ASP A 366 16.78 35.65 -0.65
C ASP A 366 17.97 36.62 -0.68
N LYS A 367 19.12 36.20 -0.17
CA LYS A 367 20.38 36.97 -0.20
C LYS A 367 21.09 36.94 -1.56
N THR A 368 20.66 36.09 -2.48
CA THR A 368 21.33 35.87 -3.77
C THR A 368 20.78 36.82 -4.84
N ASN A 369 21.55 37.08 -5.91
CA ASN A 369 21.07 37.84 -7.06
C ASN A 369 19.76 37.27 -7.63
N GLU A 370 18.80 38.13 -7.96
CA GLU A 370 17.45 37.72 -8.37
C GLU A 370 17.43 36.79 -9.60
N LYS A 371 18.37 36.95 -10.55
CA LYS A 371 18.46 36.06 -11.72
C LYS A 371 18.84 34.63 -11.32
N ILE A 372 19.83 34.51 -10.44
CA ILE A 372 20.31 33.23 -9.91
C ILE A 372 19.24 32.61 -9.00
N ALA A 373 18.63 33.42 -8.13
CA ALA A 373 17.54 33.00 -7.25
C ALA A 373 16.34 32.43 -8.02
N LYS A 374 16.00 32.98 -9.20
CA LYS A 374 14.96 32.41 -10.07
C LYS A 374 15.30 30.99 -10.54
N ILE A 375 16.53 30.77 -11.00
CA ILE A 375 16.98 29.45 -11.49
C ILE A 375 16.94 28.41 -10.37
N TYR A 376 17.54 28.71 -9.22
CA TYR A 376 17.57 27.76 -8.10
C TYR A 376 16.19 27.49 -7.50
N ARG A 377 15.30 28.48 -7.46
CA ARG A 377 13.89 28.24 -7.07
C ARG A 377 13.23 27.20 -7.97
N VAL A 378 13.40 27.32 -9.29
CA VAL A 378 12.83 26.33 -10.24
C VAL A 378 13.43 24.95 -9.97
N ILE A 379 14.76 24.84 -9.89
CA ILE A 379 15.45 23.56 -9.64
C ILE A 379 14.96 22.89 -8.35
N TYR A 380 14.89 23.64 -7.26
CA TYR A 380 14.48 23.09 -5.96
C TYR A 380 12.99 22.77 -5.87
N ILE A 381 12.15 23.38 -6.70
CA ILE A 381 10.71 23.08 -6.77
C ILE A 381 10.43 21.78 -7.55
N LEU A 382 11.33 21.35 -8.44
CA LEU A 382 11.12 20.18 -9.30
C LEU A 382 10.66 18.92 -8.56
N PRO A 383 11.25 18.50 -7.42
CA PRO A 383 10.82 17.29 -6.71
C PRO A 383 9.34 17.33 -6.28
N TRP A 384 8.79 18.52 -6.04
CA TRP A 384 7.40 18.70 -5.62
C TRP A 384 6.42 18.74 -6.79
N VAL A 385 6.87 19.12 -7.99
CA VAL A 385 6.02 19.26 -9.19
C VAL A 385 5.89 17.94 -9.97
N ILE A 386 6.90 17.08 -9.91
CA ILE A 386 6.89 15.79 -10.62
C ILE A 386 5.87 14.85 -9.95
N PRO A 387 5.08 14.08 -10.72
CA PRO A 387 4.13 13.11 -10.17
C PRO A 387 4.78 12.14 -9.18
N THR A 388 4.32 12.18 -7.93
CA THR A 388 4.93 11.50 -6.80
C THR A 388 5.05 9.99 -6.98
N VAL A 389 4.07 9.34 -7.64
CA VAL A 389 4.05 7.89 -7.86
C VAL A 389 5.28 7.41 -8.63
N ILE A 390 5.54 8.02 -9.78
CA ILE A 390 6.67 7.63 -10.66
C ILE A 390 7.99 7.89 -9.94
N THR A 391 8.11 9.05 -9.28
CA THR A 391 9.34 9.40 -8.58
C THR A 391 9.64 8.46 -7.42
N LEU A 392 8.63 7.99 -6.67
CA LEU A 392 8.83 7.02 -5.58
C LEU A 392 9.24 5.64 -6.09
N LEU A 393 8.68 5.19 -7.22
CA LEU A 393 9.12 3.95 -7.87
C LEU A 393 10.56 4.06 -8.39
N MET A 394 10.95 5.23 -8.92
CA MET A 394 12.34 5.49 -9.28
C MET A 394 13.26 5.46 -8.05
N TRP A 395 12.87 6.11 -6.94
CA TRP A 395 13.63 6.07 -5.69
C TRP A 395 13.80 4.65 -5.15
N GLN A 396 12.77 3.81 -5.27
CA GLN A 396 12.85 2.40 -4.91
C GLN A 396 13.98 1.69 -5.68
N GLY A 397 14.08 1.90 -7.01
CA GLY A 397 15.17 1.36 -7.82
C GLY A 397 16.54 1.97 -7.49
N LEU A 398 16.62 3.28 -7.24
CA LEU A 398 17.87 3.96 -6.87
C LEU A 398 18.44 3.46 -5.54
N LEU A 399 17.55 3.12 -4.60
CA LEU A 399 17.86 2.64 -3.25
C LEU A 399 17.99 1.11 -3.17
N ALA A 400 17.90 0.39 -4.28
CA ALA A 400 18.17 -1.05 -4.29
C ALA A 400 19.59 -1.35 -3.79
N THR A 401 19.73 -2.37 -2.94
CA THR A 401 21.00 -2.81 -2.36
C THR A 401 21.91 -3.41 -3.41
N GLU A 402 21.33 -4.16 -4.32
CA GLU A 402 22.03 -4.75 -5.46
C GLU A 402 21.74 -3.90 -6.70
N ASN A 403 22.81 -3.42 -7.35
CA ASN A 403 22.73 -2.62 -8.58
C ASN A 403 21.98 -1.28 -8.50
N GLY A 404 21.59 -0.81 -7.30
CA GLY A 404 21.03 0.53 -7.12
C GLY A 404 22.09 1.60 -7.34
N LEU A 405 21.72 2.66 -8.06
CA LEU A 405 22.66 3.75 -8.43
C LEU A 405 23.35 4.36 -7.21
N ILE A 406 22.63 4.52 -6.10
CA ILE A 406 23.20 5.12 -4.88
C ILE A 406 24.31 4.23 -4.32
N ASN A 407 24.11 2.92 -4.27
CA ASN A 407 25.14 1.99 -3.81
C ASN A 407 26.31 1.88 -4.79
N GLN A 408 26.05 1.98 -6.11
CA GLN A 408 27.13 2.04 -7.10
C GLN A 408 28.03 3.26 -6.91
N LEU A 409 27.44 4.45 -6.67
CA LEU A 409 28.18 5.68 -6.38
C LEU A 409 28.98 5.57 -5.07
N LEU A 410 28.40 4.94 -4.05
CA LEU A 410 29.09 4.65 -2.79
C LEU A 410 30.26 3.66 -2.98
N GLY A 411 30.09 2.68 -3.87
CA GLY A 411 31.13 1.72 -4.23
C GLY A 411 32.36 2.37 -4.86
N VAL A 412 32.19 3.44 -5.65
CA VAL A 412 33.31 4.21 -6.24
C VAL A 412 34.24 4.79 -5.17
N ILE A 413 33.70 5.16 -4.01
CA ILE A 413 34.47 5.69 -2.88
C ILE A 413 34.78 4.62 -1.81
N GLY A 414 34.62 3.34 -2.14
CA GLY A 414 34.99 2.20 -1.28
C GLY A 414 33.98 1.86 -0.17
N ILE A 415 32.77 2.42 -0.20
CA ILE A 415 31.72 2.11 0.78
C ILE A 415 30.96 0.86 0.33
N LYS A 416 30.82 -0.11 1.23
CA LYS A 416 30.03 -1.34 0.99
C LYS A 416 28.55 -1.02 0.78
N ASN A 417 27.87 -1.84 -0.01
CA ASN A 417 26.44 -1.67 -0.30
C ASN A 417 25.61 -1.55 0.99
N ILE A 418 24.79 -0.51 1.04
CA ILE A 418 23.93 -0.20 2.17
C ILE A 418 22.52 -0.75 1.90
N PRO A 419 21.94 -1.49 2.86
CA PRO A 419 20.60 -2.07 2.75
C PRO A 419 19.49 -1.05 3.02
N TRP A 420 19.31 -0.09 2.11
CA TRP A 420 18.45 1.08 2.32
C TRP A 420 17.00 0.76 2.59
N LEU A 421 16.46 -0.30 1.99
CA LEU A 421 15.03 -0.67 2.08
C LEU A 421 14.80 -1.99 2.81
N THR A 422 15.84 -2.80 3.02
CA THR A 422 15.71 -4.15 3.59
C THR A 422 16.05 -4.27 5.06
N LYS A 423 16.85 -3.35 5.63
CA LYS A 423 17.07 -3.32 7.09
C LYS A 423 16.15 -2.33 7.78
N PRO A 424 15.45 -2.68 8.88
CA PRO A 424 14.43 -1.82 9.50
C PRO A 424 14.90 -0.39 9.81
N ARG A 425 16.10 -0.23 10.37
CA ARG A 425 16.65 1.10 10.71
C ARG A 425 16.96 1.93 9.46
N MET A 426 17.55 1.29 8.45
CA MET A 426 17.90 1.96 7.21
C MET A 426 16.65 2.29 6.38
N ALA A 427 15.65 1.41 6.36
CA ALA A 427 14.35 1.64 5.72
C ALA A 427 13.62 2.85 6.33
N ARG A 428 13.63 2.99 7.66
CA ARG A 428 13.08 4.17 8.34
C ARG A 428 13.85 5.45 7.97
N PHE A 429 15.17 5.38 7.98
CA PHE A 429 16.03 6.51 7.64
C PHE A 429 15.85 6.95 6.17
N SER A 430 15.91 6.01 5.22
CA SER A 430 15.74 6.27 3.80
C SER A 430 14.34 6.81 3.49
N THR A 431 13.30 6.27 4.13
CA THR A 431 11.93 6.78 3.99
C THR A 431 11.84 8.25 4.43
N ILE A 432 12.39 8.61 5.60
CA ILE A 432 12.41 10.00 6.06
C ILE A 432 13.20 10.88 5.08
N MET A 433 14.38 10.44 4.63
CA MET A 433 15.24 11.19 3.72
C MET A 433 14.55 11.48 2.38
N VAL A 434 13.95 10.46 1.78
CA VAL A 434 13.20 10.59 0.53
C VAL A 434 12.03 11.56 0.71
N MET A 435 11.25 11.41 1.78
CA MET A 435 10.06 12.24 2.04
C MET A 435 10.43 13.70 2.37
N ILE A 436 11.59 13.95 2.98
CA ILE A 436 12.15 15.31 3.11
C ILE A 436 12.39 15.92 1.73
N GLY A 437 12.96 15.15 0.80
CA GLY A 437 13.21 15.57 -0.60
C GLY A 437 11.95 16.09 -1.30
N PHE A 438 10.79 15.49 -1.04
CA PHE A 438 9.51 15.93 -1.59
C PHE A 438 8.87 17.10 -0.83
N SER A 439 9.23 17.29 0.44
CA SER A 439 8.51 18.18 1.35
C SER A 439 9.22 19.51 1.58
N PHE A 440 10.56 19.55 1.52
CA PHE A 440 11.33 20.79 1.68
C PHE A 440 10.97 21.89 0.66
N PRO A 441 10.61 21.60 -0.62
CA PRO A 441 10.33 22.65 -1.59
C PRO A 441 9.10 23.48 -1.20
N TYR A 442 8.07 22.82 -0.66
CA TYR A 442 6.88 23.48 -0.13
C TYR A 442 7.23 24.50 0.95
N TYR A 443 8.03 24.10 1.95
CA TYR A 443 8.44 25.02 3.01
C TYR A 443 9.38 26.12 2.53
N MET A 444 10.26 25.82 1.58
CA MET A 444 11.14 26.82 0.97
C MET A 444 10.33 27.93 0.29
N VAL A 445 9.34 27.60 -0.54
CA VAL A 445 8.52 28.58 -1.27
C VAL A 445 7.78 29.50 -0.31
N ILE A 446 7.16 28.93 0.73
CA ILE A 446 6.38 29.67 1.70
C ILE A 446 7.28 30.54 2.58
N ALA A 447 8.40 29.99 3.08
CA ALA A 447 9.37 30.74 3.88
C ALA A 447 9.96 31.90 3.06
N PHE A 448 10.26 31.68 1.78
CA PHE A 448 10.73 32.73 0.87
C PHE A 448 9.69 33.85 0.69
N GLY A 449 8.42 33.49 0.48
CA GLY A 449 7.33 34.47 0.38
C GLY A 449 7.19 35.31 1.66
N PHE A 450 7.30 34.68 2.83
CA PHE A 450 7.24 35.37 4.11
C PHE A 450 8.48 36.27 4.35
N LEU A 451 9.69 35.79 4.02
CA LEU A 451 10.92 36.59 4.13
C LEU A 451 10.81 37.93 3.38
N LYS A 452 10.17 37.94 2.21
CA LYS A 452 9.96 39.18 1.43
C LYS A 452 9.05 40.20 2.12
N SER A 453 8.25 39.78 3.09
CA SER A 453 7.38 40.67 3.86
C SER A 453 8.04 41.23 5.14
N LEU A 454 9.19 40.69 5.55
CA LEU A 454 9.88 41.14 6.76
C LEU A 454 10.59 42.47 6.55
N ASN A 455 10.53 43.34 7.56
CA ASN A 455 11.30 44.58 7.56
C ASN A 455 12.81 44.28 7.62
N LYS A 456 13.59 44.94 6.76
CA LYS A 456 15.05 44.77 6.69
C LYS A 456 15.76 45.32 7.94
N ASP A 457 15.14 46.24 8.67
CA ASP A 457 15.70 46.86 9.87
C ASP A 457 16.15 45.84 10.92
N TYR A 458 15.44 44.71 11.07
CA TYR A 458 15.83 43.63 11.99
C TYR A 458 17.19 43.03 11.65
N TYR A 459 17.51 42.94 10.35
CA TYR A 459 18.76 42.38 9.85
C TYR A 459 19.90 43.39 9.91
N GLU A 460 19.61 44.66 9.61
CA GLU A 460 20.59 45.75 9.70
C GLU A 460 21.03 45.99 11.14
N ALA A 461 20.09 46.04 12.09
CA ALA A 461 20.40 46.15 13.52
C ALA A 461 21.27 44.99 14.01
N ALA A 462 20.95 43.75 13.63
CA ALA A 462 21.73 42.58 14.01
C ALA A 462 23.16 42.61 13.42
N HIS A 463 23.33 43.16 12.22
CA HIS A 463 24.65 43.36 11.62
C HIS A 463 25.46 44.44 12.33
N ILE A 464 24.82 45.52 12.79
CA ILE A 464 25.44 46.56 13.62
C ILE A 464 25.92 45.97 14.96
N ASP A 465 25.13 45.08 15.57
CA ASP A 465 25.49 44.36 16.79
C ASP A 465 26.55 43.25 16.60
N GLY A 466 27.09 43.09 15.38
CA GLY A 466 28.14 42.12 15.08
C GLY A 466 27.66 40.66 15.00
N ALA A 467 26.37 40.42 14.81
CA ALA A 467 25.84 39.06 14.71
C ALA A 467 26.30 38.36 13.42
N SER A 468 26.79 37.13 13.58
CA SER A 468 27.14 36.24 12.46
C SER A 468 25.89 35.76 11.69
N SER A 469 26.05 35.33 10.44
CA SER A 469 24.95 34.80 9.63
C SER A 469 24.21 33.62 10.28
N VAL A 470 24.93 32.77 11.04
CA VAL A 470 24.33 31.65 11.78
C VAL A 470 23.51 32.14 12.97
N GLN A 471 23.99 33.16 13.69
CA GLN A 471 23.23 33.80 14.77
C GLN A 471 21.97 34.47 14.22
N ILE A 472 22.07 35.21 13.12
CA ILE A 472 20.92 35.84 12.47
C ILE A 472 19.90 34.77 12.05
N PHE A 473 20.33 33.69 11.41
CA PHE A 473 19.43 32.61 11.02
C PHE A 473 18.74 31.95 12.22
N THR A 474 19.50 31.55 13.24
CA THR A 474 18.99 30.75 14.37
C THR A 474 18.23 31.57 15.40
N LYS A 475 18.59 32.85 15.60
CA LYS A 475 18.01 33.72 16.64
C LYS A 475 16.95 34.68 16.10
N ILE A 476 16.98 35.02 14.82
CA ILE A 476 16.06 36.00 14.22
C ILE A 476 15.18 35.31 13.17
N THR A 477 15.76 34.85 12.06
CA THR A 477 14.99 34.35 10.90
C THR A 477 14.14 33.14 11.23
N LEU A 478 14.74 32.06 11.75
CA LEU A 478 14.04 30.81 12.00
C LEU A 478 12.93 30.96 13.05
N PRO A 479 13.14 31.65 14.20
CA PRO A 479 12.07 31.89 15.17
C PRO A 479 10.92 32.75 14.63
N LEU A 480 11.22 33.79 13.83
CA LEU A 480 10.18 34.64 13.23
C LEU A 480 9.32 33.85 12.24
N ILE A 481 9.96 33.11 11.34
CA ILE A 481 9.28 32.27 10.35
C ILE A 481 8.48 31.15 11.04
N PHE A 482 9.06 30.51 12.05
CA PHE A 482 8.37 29.45 12.80
C PHE A 482 7.06 29.96 13.43
N ARG A 483 7.08 31.16 14.04
CA ARG A 483 5.87 31.76 14.63
C ARG A 483 4.83 32.07 13.56
N ALA A 484 5.24 32.67 12.45
CA ALA A 484 4.32 33.04 11.37
C ALA A 484 3.73 31.82 10.65
N LEU A 485 4.54 30.76 10.46
CA LEU A 485 4.15 29.57 9.71
C LEU A 485 3.68 28.42 10.59
N THR A 486 3.45 28.64 11.89
CA THR A 486 2.95 27.60 12.81
C THR A 486 1.69 26.90 12.28
N PRO A 487 0.65 27.60 11.77
CA PRO A 487 -0.52 26.92 11.19
C PRO A 487 -0.17 25.99 10.02
N MET A 488 0.79 26.39 9.19
CA MET A 488 1.25 25.58 8.04
C MET A 488 2.11 24.38 8.49
N LEU A 489 2.83 24.50 9.61
CA LEU A 489 3.54 23.38 10.22
C LEU A 489 2.59 22.34 10.81
N ILE A 490 1.48 22.78 11.40
CA ILE A 490 0.42 21.88 11.88
C ILE A 490 -0.20 21.14 10.69
N MET A 491 -0.56 21.87 9.63
CA MET A 491 -1.09 21.26 8.41
C MET A 491 -0.08 20.31 7.77
N GLY A 492 1.19 20.70 7.72
CA GLY A 492 2.28 19.86 7.23
C GLY A 492 2.43 18.58 8.03
N PHE A 493 2.39 18.65 9.37
CA PHE A 493 2.40 17.48 10.23
C PHE A 493 1.22 16.53 9.94
N ILE A 494 0.00 17.08 9.80
CA ILE A 494 -1.21 16.32 9.45
C ILE A 494 -1.05 15.62 8.09
N MET A 495 -0.47 16.32 7.10
CA MET A 495 -0.15 15.75 5.80
C MET A 495 0.90 14.65 5.92
N GLN A 496 1.94 14.83 6.73
CA GLN A 496 3.00 13.82 6.91
C GLN A 496 2.51 12.60 7.68
N PHE A 497 1.59 12.78 8.63
CA PHE A 497 0.94 11.70 9.38
C PHE A 497 0.16 10.74 8.46
N ASN A 498 -0.39 11.25 7.36
CA ASN A 498 -1.17 10.49 6.38
C ASN A 498 -0.42 10.25 5.06
N GLN A 499 0.92 10.17 5.08
CA GLN A 499 1.67 9.94 3.83
C GLN A 499 1.54 8.53 3.30
N PHE A 500 0.53 8.35 2.46
CA PHE A 500 0.38 7.11 1.71
C PHE A 500 1.54 6.86 0.73
N GLY A 501 2.28 7.89 0.31
CA GLY A 501 3.47 7.74 -0.54
C GLY A 501 4.52 6.79 0.04
N VAL A 502 4.62 6.67 1.37
CA VAL A 502 5.52 5.69 2.03
C VAL A 502 5.23 4.26 1.57
N TYR A 503 3.95 3.93 1.32
CA TYR A 503 3.56 2.62 0.81
C TYR A 503 4.18 2.29 -0.54
N LEU A 504 4.32 3.27 -1.44
CA LEU A 504 4.90 3.06 -2.76
C LEU A 504 6.40 2.81 -2.71
N LEU A 505 7.08 3.30 -1.66
CA LEU A 505 8.52 3.12 -1.49
C LEU A 505 8.85 1.75 -0.89
N THR A 506 8.15 1.34 0.18
CA THR A 506 8.51 0.17 0.99
C THR A 506 7.41 -0.88 1.12
N GLN A 507 6.16 -0.54 0.78
CA GLN A 507 4.95 -1.34 1.01
C GLN A 507 4.71 -1.70 2.50
N GLY A 508 5.28 -0.88 3.41
CA GLY A 508 5.30 -1.13 4.86
C GLY A 508 6.52 -1.90 5.35
N GLY A 509 7.31 -2.47 4.45
CA GLY A 509 8.48 -3.30 4.78
C GLY A 509 9.67 -2.54 5.36
N PRO A 510 10.74 -3.25 5.76
CA PRO A 510 10.81 -4.71 5.92
C PRO A 510 9.86 -5.20 7.01
N ALA A 511 9.45 -6.46 7.00
CA ALA A 511 8.52 -6.96 8.02
C ALA A 511 9.18 -7.00 9.41
N SER A 512 8.34 -7.06 10.43
CA SER A 512 8.81 -7.21 11.80
C SER A 512 9.37 -8.62 12.04
N GLU A 513 10.34 -8.74 12.95
CA GLU A 513 10.78 -10.03 13.52
C GLU A 513 9.60 -10.84 14.10
N VAL A 514 8.55 -10.16 14.57
CA VAL A 514 7.31 -10.79 15.06
C VAL A 514 6.34 -10.95 13.89
N ILE A 515 6.03 -12.20 13.55
CA ILE A 515 5.08 -12.56 12.50
C ILE A 515 3.71 -11.95 12.81
N GLY A 516 3.13 -11.24 11.85
CA GLY A 516 1.85 -10.56 11.97
C GLY A 516 1.91 -9.16 12.62
N ALA A 517 3.07 -8.72 13.11
CA ALA A 517 3.24 -7.34 13.54
C ALA A 517 3.37 -6.39 12.33
N PRO A 518 3.02 -5.10 12.48
CA PRO A 518 3.19 -4.10 11.43
C PRO A 518 4.62 -4.04 10.92
N GLY A 519 4.79 -3.76 9.63
CA GLY A 519 6.11 -3.64 9.05
C GLY A 519 6.89 -2.45 9.62
N ALA A 520 8.22 -2.45 9.44
CA ALA A 520 9.11 -1.49 10.07
C ALA A 520 8.84 -0.05 9.66
N THR A 521 8.29 0.19 8.47
CA THR A 521 7.96 1.52 7.95
C THR A 521 6.46 1.78 7.85
N ASP A 522 5.61 0.84 8.26
CA ASP A 522 4.15 1.00 8.21
C ASP A 522 3.69 2.19 9.05
N LEU A 523 3.10 3.18 8.37
CA LEU A 523 2.32 4.22 9.01
C LEU A 523 0.91 3.68 9.31
N LEU A 524 0.18 4.35 10.21
CA LEU A 524 -1.21 3.97 10.49
C LEU A 524 -2.08 3.89 9.21
N VAL A 525 -1.88 4.83 8.27
CA VAL A 525 -2.62 4.83 6.98
C VAL A 525 -2.21 3.66 6.05
N THR A 526 -0.93 3.30 6.02
CA THR A 526 -0.45 2.19 5.17
C THR A 526 -0.87 0.84 5.75
N TYR A 527 -0.91 0.75 7.08
CA TYR A 527 -1.46 -0.42 7.78
C TYR A 527 -2.95 -0.61 7.48
N VAL A 528 -3.77 0.45 7.56
CA VAL A 528 -5.19 0.42 7.17
C VAL A 528 -5.35 -0.12 5.74
N PHE A 529 -4.51 0.34 4.80
CA PHE A 529 -4.53 -0.14 3.43
C PHE A 529 -4.19 -1.63 3.34
N ASN A 530 -3.11 -2.07 3.98
CA ASN A 530 -2.71 -3.47 4.02
C ASN A 530 -3.80 -4.37 4.64
N THR A 531 -4.42 -3.95 5.74
CA THR A 531 -5.53 -4.68 6.38
C THR A 531 -6.77 -4.75 5.48
N SER A 532 -7.04 -3.70 4.71
CA SER A 532 -8.20 -3.67 3.81
C SER A 532 -7.99 -4.55 2.58
N PHE A 533 -6.84 -4.45 1.92
CA PHE A 533 -6.64 -5.06 0.61
C PHE A 533 -5.91 -6.40 0.65
N ASN A 534 -4.97 -6.58 1.59
CA ASN A 534 -4.20 -7.83 1.67
C ASN A 534 -4.90 -8.86 2.55
N THR A 535 -5.42 -8.47 3.72
CA THR A 535 -6.11 -9.40 4.64
C THR A 535 -7.63 -9.36 4.51
N LYS A 536 -8.19 -8.42 3.73
CA LYS A 536 -9.64 -8.27 3.49
C LYS A 536 -10.47 -8.12 4.78
N ARG A 537 -9.85 -7.60 5.85
CA ARG A 537 -10.50 -7.34 7.16
C ARG A 537 -11.02 -5.90 7.19
N TYR A 538 -11.97 -5.60 6.32
CA TYR A 538 -12.47 -4.22 6.09
C TYR A 538 -12.99 -3.53 7.36
N ALA A 539 -13.78 -4.21 8.19
CA ALA A 539 -14.28 -3.64 9.44
C ALA A 539 -13.18 -3.32 10.46
N LEU A 540 -12.13 -4.15 10.53
CA LEU A 540 -10.97 -3.86 11.36
C LEU A 540 -10.21 -2.63 10.84
N ALA A 541 -10.00 -2.57 9.53
CA ALA A 541 -9.34 -1.42 8.90
C ALA A 541 -10.15 -0.12 9.09
N ALA A 542 -11.47 -0.20 9.02
CA ALA A 542 -12.37 0.91 9.37
C ALA A 542 -12.21 1.32 10.84
N SER A 543 -12.07 0.36 11.75
CA SER A 543 -11.84 0.63 13.18
C SER A 543 -10.53 1.40 13.42
N TYR A 544 -9.43 0.99 12.78
CA TYR A 544 -8.17 1.74 12.77
C TYR A 544 -8.36 3.14 12.15
N SER A 545 -9.11 3.26 11.05
CA SER A 545 -9.41 4.55 10.41
C SER A 545 -10.14 5.52 11.35
N VAL A 546 -11.10 5.02 12.14
CA VAL A 546 -11.81 5.82 13.15
C VAL A 546 -10.87 6.25 14.28
N ILE A 547 -9.97 5.38 14.73
CA ILE A 547 -8.95 5.74 15.75
C ILE A 547 -8.04 6.86 15.23
N ILE A 548 -7.57 6.75 13.98
CA ILE A 548 -6.77 7.79 13.30
C ILE A 548 -7.55 9.11 13.24
N PHE A 549 -8.81 9.06 12.82
CA PHE A 549 -9.67 10.23 12.71
C PHE A 549 -9.84 10.94 14.06
N ILE A 550 -10.13 10.20 15.13
CA ILE A 550 -10.27 10.76 16.48
C ILE A 550 -8.93 11.36 16.96
N PHE A 551 -7.83 10.64 16.79
CA PHE A 551 -6.50 11.12 17.17
C PHE A 551 -6.15 12.43 16.47
N MET A 552 -6.34 12.49 15.15
CA MET A 552 -6.06 13.68 14.35
C MET A 552 -7.00 14.84 14.67
N GLY A 553 -8.28 14.56 14.90
CA GLY A 553 -9.26 15.57 15.31
C GLY A 553 -8.87 16.21 16.64
N LEU A 554 -8.52 15.40 17.63
CA LEU A 554 -8.03 15.87 18.93
C LEU A 554 -6.72 16.65 18.80
N PHE A 555 -5.76 16.12 18.03
CA PHE A 555 -4.50 16.81 17.76
C PHE A 555 -4.74 18.20 17.14
N ALA A 556 -5.53 18.28 16.07
CA ALA A 556 -5.84 19.55 15.41
C ALA A 556 -6.55 20.54 16.35
N LEU A 557 -7.55 20.10 17.12
CA LEU A 557 -8.27 20.96 18.07
C LEU A 557 -7.33 21.52 19.15
N ILE A 558 -6.48 20.65 19.73
CA ILE A 558 -5.51 21.06 20.75
C ILE A 558 -4.52 22.06 20.15
N THR A 559 -3.91 21.76 19.00
CA THR A 559 -2.87 22.64 18.45
C THR A 559 -3.44 23.98 17.95
N MET A 560 -4.64 23.99 17.36
CA MET A 560 -5.33 25.23 16.99
C MET A 560 -5.67 26.08 18.22
N SER A 561 -6.12 25.46 19.32
CA SER A 561 -6.43 26.20 20.55
C SER A 561 -5.19 26.86 21.17
N ILE A 562 -4.03 26.19 21.10
CA ILE A 562 -2.75 26.73 21.57
C ILE A 562 -2.29 27.88 20.66
N SER A 563 -2.40 27.71 19.34
CA SER A 563 -2.03 28.74 18.36
C SER A 563 -2.83 30.03 18.56
N GLN A 564 -4.16 29.93 18.71
CA GLN A 564 -5.04 31.09 18.90
C GLN A 564 -4.81 31.84 20.22
N ARG A 565 -4.37 31.15 21.28
CA ARG A 565 -4.03 31.79 22.56
C ARG A 565 -2.77 32.65 22.45
N LYS A 566 -1.82 32.23 21.62
CA LYS A 566 -0.53 32.91 21.43
C LYS A 566 -0.59 34.10 20.48
N GLU A 567 -1.64 34.21 19.66
CA GLU A 567 -1.91 35.40 18.84
C GLU A 567 -2.68 36.48 19.62
N ARG A 568 -3.31 36.13 20.75
CA ARG A 568 -4.13 37.04 21.57
C ARG A 568 -3.38 37.69 22.74
N GLY A 569 -2.17 37.23 23.06
CA GLY A 569 -1.31 37.79 24.10
C GLY A 569 0.09 37.98 23.56
#